data_AF-A0A915DVQ4-F1
#
_entry.id   AF-A0A915DVQ4-F1
#
_cell.length_a   1.000
_cell.length_b   1.000
_cell.length_c   1.000
_cell.angle_alpha   90.00
_cell.angle_beta   90.00
_cell.angle_gamma   90.00
#
_symmetry.space_group_name_H-M   'P 1'
#
loop_
_entity.id
_entity.type
_entity.pdbx_description
1 polymer ?
#
loop_
_entity_poly.entity_id
_entity_poly.type
_entity_poly.pdbx_seq_one_letter_code
_entity_poly.pdbx_strand_id
1 'polypeptide(L)'
;MERLSKQELLEEIQQRDELIVRLKSQLDQYRSYVHGRKIAVSAPETQTTDSTVDGKTFHKDKKTFEIIETTLLANEFLCQLERCEIDEMIRSMYPEDADENEDIIRQGEHGSVLYVLEGYF
;
A
#
# COMPACT_ATOMS: atom_id res chain seq x y z
N MET A 1 -41.65 46.34 -1.25
CA MET A 1 -40.83 45.35 -1.98
C MET A 1 -40.60 45.90 -3.37
N GLU A 2 -39.44 46.51 -3.61
CA GLU A 2 -39.04 46.89 -4.97
C GLU A 2 -38.93 45.61 -5.80
N ARG A 3 -39.68 45.54 -6.91
CA ARG A 3 -39.51 44.47 -7.88
C ARG A 3 -38.28 44.82 -8.70
N LEU A 4 -37.27 43.96 -8.68
CA LEU A 4 -36.13 44.07 -9.58
C LEU A 4 -36.64 44.14 -11.03
N SER A 5 -36.00 45.00 -11.82
CA SER A 5 -36.25 45.08 -13.25
C SER A 5 -35.92 43.74 -13.90
N LYS A 6 -36.56 43.46 -15.04
CA LYS A 6 -36.29 42.25 -15.82
C LYS A 6 -34.80 42.09 -16.16
N GLN A 7 -34.08 43.20 -16.31
CA GLN A 7 -32.66 43.23 -16.65
C GLN A 7 -31.79 42.78 -15.47
N GLU A 8 -32.03 43.33 -14.28
CA GLU A 8 -31.29 42.94 -13.07
C GLU A 8 -31.52 41.46 -12.73
N LEU A 9 -32.75 40.96 -12.94
CA LEU A 9 -33.05 39.54 -12.73
C LEU A 9 -32.26 38.63 -13.69
N LEU A 10 -32.03 39.07 -14.94
CA LEU A 10 -31.26 38.32 -15.92
C LEU A 10 -29.77 38.30 -15.58
N GLU A 11 -29.22 39.43 -15.13
CA GLU A 11 -27.83 39.53 -14.67
C GLU A 11 -27.60 38.63 -13.45
N GLU A 12 -28.54 38.61 -12.50
CA GLU A 12 -28.45 37.75 -11.32
C GLU A 12 -28.50 36.26 -11.69
N ILE A 13 -29.33 35.87 -12.66
CA ILE A 13 -29.37 34.50 -13.18
C ILE A 13 -28.03 34.14 -13.83
N GLN A 14 -27.48 35.02 -14.66
CA GLN A 14 -26.20 34.77 -15.32
C GLN A 14 -25.06 34.59 -14.30
N GLN A 15 -24.98 35.45 -13.30
CA GLN A 15 -23.97 35.33 -12.24
C GLN A 15 -24.11 34.03 -11.46
N ARG A 16 -25.34 33.59 -11.18
CA ARG A 16 -25.61 32.31 -10.51
C ARG A 16 -25.21 31.13 -11.39
N ASP A 17 -25.48 31.17 -12.70
CA ASP A 17 -25.07 30.12 -13.64
C ASP A 17 -23.54 30.02 -13.73
N GLU A 18 -22.84 31.15 -13.80
CA GLU A 18 -21.36 31.20 -13.77
C GLU A 18 -20.80 30.62 -12.46
N LEU A 19 -21.42 30.96 -11.33
CA LEU A 19 -21.04 30.41 -10.03
C LEU A 19 -21.29 28.90 -9.94
N ILE A 20 -22.40 28.41 -10.47
CA ILE A 20 -22.71 26.97 -10.55
C ILE A 20 -21.63 26.24 -11.36
N VAL A 21 -21.23 26.79 -12.50
CA VAL A 21 -20.17 26.19 -13.33
C VAL A 21 -18.85 26.15 -12.59
N ARG A 22 -18.46 27.24 -11.92
CA ARG A 22 -17.23 27.30 -11.12
C ARG A 22 -17.24 26.27 -9.98
N LEU A 23 -18.33 26.21 -9.22
CA LEU A 23 -18.46 25.29 -8.09
C LEU A 23 -18.44 23.82 -8.56
N LYS A 24 -19.08 23.50 -9.69
CA LYS A 24 -19.01 22.16 -10.30
C LYS A 24 -17.59 21.78 -10.68
N SER A 25 -16.85 22.69 -11.32
CA SER A 25 -15.44 22.45 -11.68
C SER A 25 -14.55 22.20 -10.45
N GLN A 26 -14.73 22.97 -9.39
CA GLN A 26 -14.01 22.74 -8.13
C GLN A 26 -14.38 21.38 -7.53
N LEU A 27 -15.66 21.01 -7.55
CA LEU A 27 -16.13 19.75 -6.99
C LEU A 27 -15.62 18.54 -7.78
N ASP A 28 -15.50 18.64 -9.10
CA ASP A 28 -14.89 17.62 -9.96
C ASP A 28 -13.39 17.45 -9.67
N GLN A 29 -12.67 18.54 -9.43
CA GLN A 29 -11.27 18.50 -8.98
C GLN A 29 -11.16 17.78 -7.63
N TYR A 30 -11.97 18.12 -6.63
CA TYR A 30 -11.96 17.41 -5.35
C TYR A 30 -12.41 15.95 -5.50
N ARG A 31 -13.36 15.65 -6.38
CA ARG A 31 -13.77 14.27 -6.68
C ARG A 31 -12.62 13.49 -7.29
N SER A 32 -11.76 14.04 -8.14
CA SER A 32 -10.60 13.29 -8.63
C SER A 32 -9.59 12.96 -7.52
N TYR A 33 -9.41 13.86 -6.55
CA TYR A 33 -8.52 13.62 -5.39
C TYR A 33 -9.12 12.64 -4.37
N VAL A 34 -10.45 12.65 -4.17
CA VAL A 34 -11.12 11.87 -3.12
C VAL A 34 -11.75 10.57 -3.66
N HIS A 35 -12.09 10.51 -4.94
CA HIS A 35 -12.69 9.36 -5.64
C HIS A 35 -11.73 8.73 -6.66
N GLY A 36 -10.45 8.62 -6.30
CA GLY A 36 -9.57 7.66 -6.98
C GLY A 36 -10.30 6.31 -7.09
N ARG A 37 -10.19 5.62 -8.23
CA ARG A 37 -10.87 4.34 -8.45
C ARG A 37 -10.49 3.40 -7.29
N LYS A 38 -11.48 2.98 -6.50
CA LYS A 38 -11.30 1.95 -5.48
C LYS A 38 -11.17 0.61 -6.20
N ILE A 39 -9.95 0.25 -6.57
CA ILE A 39 -9.65 -1.04 -7.18
C ILE A 39 -9.59 -2.07 -6.05
N ALA A 40 -10.34 -3.16 -6.18
CA ALA A 40 -10.25 -4.28 -5.26
C ALA A 40 -8.91 -5.00 -5.44
N VAL A 41 -8.32 -5.42 -4.34
CA VAL A 41 -7.11 -6.25 -4.32
C VAL A 41 -7.52 -7.65 -3.85
N SER A 42 -6.95 -8.67 -4.49
CA SER A 42 -7.17 -10.08 -4.13
C SER A 42 -5.83 -10.79 -4.09
N ALA A 43 -5.75 -11.83 -3.27
CA ALA A 43 -4.60 -12.71 -3.14
C ALA A 43 -4.94 -14.10 -3.72
N PRO A 44 -3.95 -14.87 -4.17
CA PRO A 44 -4.17 -16.25 -4.59
C PRO A 44 -4.79 -17.08 -3.45
N GLU A 45 -5.64 -18.03 -3.81
CA GLU A 45 -6.25 -18.95 -2.84
C GLU A 45 -5.17 -19.83 -2.21
N THR A 46 -5.08 -19.83 -0.88
CA THR A 46 -4.29 -20.79 -0.11
C THR A 46 -5.00 -22.14 -0.12
N GLN A 47 -4.50 -23.09 -0.91
CA GLN A 47 -5.01 -24.46 -0.88
C GLN A 47 -4.65 -25.10 0.47
N THR A 48 -5.66 -25.34 1.31
CA THR A 48 -5.53 -26.03 2.61
C THR A 48 -5.42 -27.56 2.46
N THR A 49 -5.00 -28.05 1.30
CA THR A 49 -4.73 -29.48 1.16
C THR A 49 -3.54 -29.82 2.04
N ASP A 50 -3.67 -30.83 2.90
CA ASP A 50 -2.68 -31.48 3.80
C ASP A 50 -1.38 -31.97 3.08
N SER A 51 -0.88 -31.19 2.14
CA SER A 51 0.41 -31.34 1.51
C SER A 51 1.33 -30.40 2.27
N THR A 52 2.15 -31.00 3.12
CA THR A 52 3.38 -30.46 3.68
C THR A 52 3.82 -29.24 2.88
N VAL A 53 3.70 -28.05 3.45
CA VAL A 53 4.40 -26.88 2.91
C VAL A 53 5.84 -27.36 2.83
N ASP A 54 6.32 -27.60 1.61
CA ASP A 54 7.69 -28.03 1.34
C ASP A 54 8.57 -26.79 1.54
N GLY A 55 8.47 -26.23 2.74
CA GLY A 55 9.07 -25.01 3.19
C GLY A 55 10.54 -25.31 3.30
N LYS A 56 11.28 -24.89 2.27
CA LYS A 56 12.73 -24.91 2.32
C LYS A 56 13.15 -24.20 3.59
N THR A 57 13.76 -24.94 4.50
CA THR A 57 14.30 -24.38 5.74
C THR A 57 15.77 -24.07 5.51
N PHE A 58 16.17 -22.87 5.90
CA PHE A 58 17.53 -22.38 5.78
C PHE A 58 18.10 -22.14 7.17
N HIS A 59 19.20 -22.81 7.47
CA HIS A 59 19.96 -22.58 8.69
C HIS A 59 20.56 -21.17 8.69
N LYS A 60 20.45 -20.48 9.82
CA LYS A 60 20.95 -19.12 10.02
C LYS A 60 21.76 -19.06 11.30
N ASP A 61 22.76 -18.18 11.31
CA ASP A 61 23.52 -17.89 12.51
C ASP A 61 22.64 -17.19 13.54
N LYS A 62 22.99 -17.36 14.82
CA LYS A 62 22.24 -16.77 15.93
C LYS A 62 22.07 -15.26 15.78
N LYS A 63 23.11 -14.56 15.32
CA LYS A 63 23.08 -13.11 15.10
C LYS A 63 22.07 -12.73 14.02
N THR A 64 22.11 -13.39 12.86
CA THR A 64 21.18 -13.19 11.75
C THR A 64 19.74 -13.47 12.18
N PHE A 65 19.54 -14.54 12.93
CA PHE A 65 18.25 -14.91 13.48
C PHE A 65 17.67 -13.80 14.37
N GLU A 66 18.44 -13.28 15.33
CA GLU A 66 18.03 -12.21 16.23
C GLU A 66 17.72 -10.89 15.51
N ILE A 67 18.48 -10.55 14.45
CA ILE A 67 18.25 -9.37 13.61
C ILE A 67 16.90 -9.48 12.88
N ILE A 68 16.64 -10.62 12.25
CA ILE A 68 15.40 -10.85 11.52
C ILE A 68 14.22 -10.86 12.49
N GLU A 69 14.33 -11.58 13.63
CA GLU A 69 13.29 -11.63 14.66
C GLU A 69 12.90 -10.23 15.15
N THR A 70 13.90 -9.41 15.50
CA THR A 70 13.67 -8.04 15.96
C THR A 70 13.03 -7.18 14.88
N THR A 71 13.42 -7.36 13.61
CA THR A 71 12.87 -6.60 12.48
C THR A 71 11.42 -6.98 12.19
N LEU A 72 11.09 -8.27 12.26
CA LEU A 72 9.72 -8.76 12.06
C LEU A 72 8.80 -8.29 13.20
N LEU A 73 9.27 -8.35 14.46
CA LEU A 73 8.50 -7.88 15.62
C LEU A 73 8.30 -6.36 15.66
N ALA A 74 9.21 -5.59 15.04
CA ALA A 74 9.06 -4.15 14.89
C ALA A 74 8.00 -3.77 13.85
N ASN A 75 7.60 -4.68 12.96
CA ASN A 75 6.59 -4.44 11.94
C ASN A 75 5.17 -4.58 12.51
N GLU A 76 4.31 -3.58 12.30
CA GLU A 76 2.94 -3.54 12.82
C GLU A 76 2.05 -4.69 12.30
N PHE A 77 2.31 -5.21 11.11
CA PHE A 77 1.54 -6.31 10.53
C PHE A 77 2.02 -7.69 11.02
N LEU A 78 3.32 -7.82 11.31
CA LEU A 78 3.94 -9.11 11.63
C LEU A 78 4.08 -9.34 13.14
N CYS A 79 3.95 -8.29 13.97
CA CYS A 79 4.01 -8.41 15.43
C CYS A 79 2.82 -9.15 16.06
N GLN A 80 1.75 -9.38 15.30
CA GLN A 80 0.55 -10.10 15.76
C GLN A 80 0.66 -11.63 15.60
N LEU A 81 1.71 -12.12 14.94
CA LEU A 81 1.94 -13.54 14.75
C LEU A 81 2.43 -14.21 16.04
N GLU A 82 2.11 -15.49 16.21
CA GLU A 82 2.68 -16.28 17.29
C GLU A 82 4.19 -16.46 17.09
N ARG A 83 4.94 -16.62 18.18
CA ARG A 83 6.40 -16.82 18.11
C ARG A 83 6.80 -18.00 17.22
N CYS A 84 6.02 -19.08 17.25
CA CYS A 84 6.26 -20.26 16.42
C CYS A 84 6.13 -19.94 14.91
N GLU A 85 5.16 -19.10 14.53
CA GLU A 85 4.95 -18.70 13.13
C GLU A 85 6.07 -17.77 12.66
N ILE A 86 6.54 -16.87 13.53
CA ILE A 86 7.71 -16.03 13.27
C ILE A 86 8.95 -16.91 13.07
N ASP A 87 9.18 -17.90 13.93
CA ASP A 87 10.31 -18.83 13.80
C ASP A 87 10.28 -19.61 12.48
N GLU A 88 9.10 -20.06 12.04
CA GLU A 88 8.91 -20.72 10.74
C GLU A 88 9.17 -19.76 9.56
N MET A 89 8.69 -18.53 9.66
CA MET A 89 8.96 -17.49 8.67
C MET A 89 10.46 -17.22 8.57
N ILE A 90 11.15 -17.00 9.70
CA ILE A 90 12.60 -16.81 9.73
C ILE A 90 13.31 -18.01 9.10
N ARG A 91 12.90 -19.25 9.41
CA ARG A 91 13.50 -20.45 8.81
C ARG A 91 13.31 -20.52 7.30
N SER A 92 12.19 -20.05 6.76
CA SER A 92 11.90 -20.09 5.32
C SER A 92 12.57 -18.99 4.50
N MET A 93 12.97 -17.88 5.14
CA MET A 93 13.75 -16.83 4.48
C MET A 93 15.11 -17.35 3.99
N TYR A 94 15.58 -16.85 2.85
CA TYR A 94 16.87 -17.24 2.26
C TYR A 94 17.77 -16.01 2.10
N PRO A 95 19.11 -16.18 2.15
CA PRO A 95 20.04 -15.08 1.90
C PRO A 95 20.01 -14.69 0.42
N GLU A 96 20.07 -13.39 0.16
CA GLU A 96 20.15 -12.82 -1.18
C GLU A 96 21.19 -11.70 -1.16
N ASP A 97 22.25 -11.86 -1.96
CA ASP A 97 23.32 -10.88 -2.11
C ASP A 97 22.92 -9.88 -3.20
N ALA A 98 23.17 -8.60 -2.96
CA ALA A 98 22.92 -7.52 -3.92
C ALA A 98 24.20 -6.72 -4.17
N ASP A 99 24.48 -6.42 -5.44
CA ASP A 99 25.64 -5.62 -5.82
C ASP A 99 25.42 -4.11 -5.57
N GLU A 100 26.51 -3.32 -5.43
CA GLU A 100 26.49 -1.89 -5.08
C GLU A 100 25.64 -1.01 -6.02
N ASN A 101 25.39 -1.46 -7.25
CA ASN A 101 24.60 -0.73 -8.26
C ASN A 101 23.42 -1.56 -8.78
N GLU A 102 22.97 -2.54 -8.00
CA GLU A 102 21.85 -3.41 -8.36
C GLU A 102 20.53 -2.91 -7.76
N ASP A 103 19.51 -2.81 -8.61
CA ASP A 103 18.15 -2.53 -8.19
C ASP A 103 17.45 -3.82 -7.78
N ILE A 104 17.32 -4.08 -6.48
CA ILE A 104 16.60 -5.26 -5.95
C ILE A 104 15.09 -5.20 -6.24
N ILE A 105 14.52 -3.99 -6.21
CA ILE A 105 13.09 -3.75 -6.48
C ILE A 105 12.96 -2.56 -7.41
N ARG A 106 12.18 -2.71 -8.48
CA ARG A 106 11.90 -1.63 -9.43
C ARG A 106 10.44 -1.19 -9.39
N GLN A 107 10.24 0.12 -9.44
CA GLN A 107 8.90 0.69 -9.44
C GLN A 107 8.13 0.27 -10.71
N GLY A 108 6.93 -0.27 -10.52
CA GLY A 108 6.08 -0.77 -11.61
C GLY A 108 6.20 -2.27 -11.86
N GLU A 109 7.13 -2.96 -11.18
CA GLU A 109 7.22 -4.41 -11.20
C GLU A 109 6.34 -5.06 -10.10
N HIS A 110 5.98 -6.32 -10.30
CA HIS A 110 5.17 -7.08 -9.35
C HIS A 110 5.99 -7.45 -8.11
N GLY A 111 5.51 -7.07 -6.92
CA GLY A 111 6.11 -7.49 -5.65
C GLY A 111 5.53 -8.81 -5.16
N SER A 112 6.41 -9.80 -4.91
CA SER A 112 6.04 -11.12 -4.39
C SER A 112 6.92 -11.61 -3.24
N VAL A 113 7.97 -10.87 -2.88
CA VAL A 113 8.99 -11.27 -1.89
C VAL A 113 9.15 -10.16 -0.86
N LEU A 114 9.43 -10.54 0.39
CA LEU A 114 9.78 -9.65 1.49
C LEU A 114 11.28 -9.74 1.76
N TYR A 115 11.94 -8.59 1.90
CA TYR A 115 13.37 -8.51 2.20
C TYR A 115 13.61 -7.96 3.61
N VAL A 116 14.67 -8.45 4.24
CA VAL A 116 15.22 -7.91 5.49
C VAL A 116 16.70 -7.65 5.26
N LEU A 117 17.15 -6.45 5.64
CA LEU A 117 18.55 -6.07 5.49
C LEU A 117 19.35 -6.55 6.71
N GLU A 118 20.45 -7.28 6.46
CA GLU A 118 21.34 -7.80 7.51
C GLU A 118 22.48 -6.83 7.90
N GLY A 119 22.44 -5.58 7.40
CA GLY A 119 23.47 -4.57 7.61
C GLY A 119 22.94 -3.30 8.30
N TYR A 120 23.78 -2.70 9.13
CA TYR A 120 23.59 -1.31 9.58
C TYR A 120 24.22 -0.37 8.55
N PHE A 121 23.48 0.67 8.15
CA PHE A 121 24.02 1.84 7.44
C PHE A 121 24.74 2.76 8.42
#